data_AF-A0A2S6BSE3-F1
#
_entry.id   AF-A0A2S6BSE3-F1
#
_cell.length_a   1.000
_cell.length_b   1.000
_cell.length_c   1.000
_cell.angle_alpha   90.00
_cell.angle_beta   90.00
_cell.angle_gamma   90.00
#
_symmetry.space_group_name_H-M   'P 1'
#
loop_
_entity.id
_entity.type
_entity.pdbx_description
1 polymer ?
#
loop_
_entity_poly.entity_id
_entity_poly.type
_entity_poly.pdbx_seq_one_letter_code
_entity_poly.pdbx_strand_id
1 'polypeptide(L)'
;MSTTVFDKWVAVSEDASNLAETNPTNHRLPNQPACGKGIATQVRPRFELLLPGEPIAVDIEFEDFSRKGEVYGEDRENHDQRGRPIWHHRIAWIGVVNMKCETVLDVFAFYPVDSNIKAKIPHAPGKDFGVKKHLLWSDNGAVDAQIVE
;
A
#
# COMPACT_ATOMS: atom_id res chain seq x y z
N MET A 1 30.83 -10.26 7.53
CA MET A 1 29.64 -10.22 6.66
C MET A 1 29.30 -8.76 6.47
N SER A 2 29.46 -8.24 5.25
CA SER A 2 29.28 -6.82 4.95
C SER A 2 27.78 -6.54 4.84
N THR A 3 27.27 -5.73 5.76
CA THR A 3 25.96 -5.08 5.66
C THR A 3 26.08 -3.99 4.61
N THR A 4 25.52 -4.22 3.43
CA THR A 4 25.25 -3.15 2.46
C THR A 4 24.15 -2.27 3.04
N VAL A 5 24.57 -1.27 3.81
CA VAL A 5 23.74 -0.09 4.09
C VAL A 5 23.63 0.64 2.75
N PHE A 6 22.41 0.99 2.34
CA PHE A 6 22.18 1.83 1.17
C PHE A 6 22.78 3.21 1.41
N ASP A 7 24.06 3.36 1.06
CA ASP A 7 24.79 4.63 1.15
C ASP A 7 24.36 5.53 0.00
N LYS A 8 23.63 6.59 0.35
CA LYS A 8 23.15 7.70 -0.49
C LYS A 8 22.01 7.41 -1.46
N TRP A 9 20.88 8.04 -1.15
CA TRP A 9 19.98 8.58 -2.17
C TRP A 9 20.75 9.60 -3.02
N VAL A 10 21.24 9.20 -4.18
CA VAL A 10 21.68 10.16 -5.20
C VAL A 10 20.41 10.59 -5.92
N ALA A 11 19.85 11.72 -5.51
CA ALA A 11 18.84 12.40 -6.31
C ALA A 11 19.43 12.63 -7.70
N VAL A 12 18.65 12.30 -8.73
CA VAL A 12 19.07 12.46 -10.12
C VAL A 12 19.43 13.93 -10.37
N SER A 13 20.72 14.12 -10.71
CA SER A 13 21.41 15.31 -11.24
C SER A 13 21.43 16.60 -10.40
N GLU A 14 22.65 17.06 -10.09
CA GLU A 14 23.01 18.44 -9.74
C GLU A 14 22.92 19.40 -10.96
N ASP A 15 21.93 19.23 -11.84
CA ASP A 15 21.72 20.12 -12.97
C ASP A 15 20.99 21.39 -12.52
N ALA A 16 21.48 22.55 -12.95
CA ALA A 16 21.06 23.91 -12.57
C ALA A 16 19.64 24.29 -13.03
N SER A 17 18.80 23.32 -13.38
CA SER A 17 17.35 23.47 -13.54
C SER A 17 16.66 22.64 -12.46
N ASN A 18 16.89 23.00 -11.19
CA ASN A 18 16.23 22.34 -10.07
C ASN A 18 14.73 22.66 -10.16
N LEU A 19 13.93 21.74 -10.69
CA LEU A 19 12.47 21.88 -10.82
C LEU A 19 11.79 22.18 -9.47
N ALA A 20 12.48 21.92 -8.35
CA ALA A 20 12.08 22.34 -7.00
C ALA A 20 11.99 23.87 -6.83
N GLU A 21 12.74 24.68 -7.59
CA GLU A 21 12.65 26.15 -7.55
C GLU A 21 11.45 26.69 -8.34
N THR A 22 10.95 25.91 -9.32
CA THR A 22 9.76 26.24 -10.12
C THR A 22 8.46 25.67 -9.56
N ASN A 23 8.48 25.19 -8.31
CA ASN A 23 7.32 24.57 -7.71
C ASN A 23 6.20 25.60 -7.52
N PRO A 24 4.97 25.33 -7.99
CA PRO A 24 3.82 26.16 -7.63
C PRO A 24 3.63 26.10 -6.11
N THR A 25 3.54 27.26 -5.47
CA THR A 25 3.34 27.44 -4.02
C THR A 25 1.98 26.96 -3.51
N ASN A 26 1.07 26.57 -4.40
CA ASN A 26 -0.27 26.15 -4.04
C ASN A 26 -0.30 24.66 -3.64
N HIS A 27 0.27 24.37 -2.48
CA HIS A 27 0.03 23.13 -1.78
C HIS A 27 -1.44 23.03 -1.38
N ARG A 28 -2.01 21.82 -1.41
CA ARG A 28 -3.33 21.61 -0.81
C ARG A 28 -3.26 21.77 0.70
N LEU A 29 -4.33 22.36 1.25
CA LEU A 29 -4.48 22.42 2.71
C LEU A 29 -4.64 20.99 3.27
N PRO A 30 -4.15 20.73 4.50
CA PRO A 30 -4.42 19.47 5.19
C PRO A 30 -5.92 19.12 5.18
N ASN A 31 -6.24 17.85 4.98
CA ASN A 31 -7.61 17.29 4.99
C ASN A 31 -8.57 17.74 3.86
N GLN A 32 -8.08 18.28 2.74
CA GLN A 32 -8.97 18.50 1.59
C GLN A 32 -9.42 17.16 0.95
N PRO A 33 -10.63 17.08 0.37
CA PRO A 33 -11.15 15.84 -0.25
C PRO A 33 -10.23 15.26 -1.32
N ALA A 34 -10.07 13.94 -1.36
CA ALA A 34 -9.26 13.27 -2.39
C ALA A 34 -9.79 13.56 -3.81
N CYS A 35 -8.88 13.75 -4.77
CA CYS A 35 -9.22 14.04 -6.18
C CYS A 35 -9.15 12.80 -7.09
N GLY A 36 -8.73 11.65 -6.56
CA GLY A 36 -8.52 10.41 -7.33
C GLY A 36 -9.78 9.55 -7.45
N LYS A 37 -9.88 8.78 -8.55
CA LYS A 37 -10.95 7.78 -8.74
C LYS A 37 -10.70 6.46 -7.99
N GLY A 38 -9.45 6.18 -7.59
CA GLY A 38 -9.08 5.01 -6.75
C GLY A 38 -9.39 3.66 -7.40
N ILE A 39 -8.89 3.41 -8.63
CA ILE A 39 -9.16 2.19 -9.39
C ILE A 39 -7.87 1.64 -10.00
N ALA A 40 -6.82 1.47 -9.18
CA ALA A 40 -5.52 0.94 -9.61
C ALA A 40 -5.00 1.56 -10.92
N THR A 41 -5.10 2.89 -11.02
CA THR A 41 -4.86 3.61 -12.27
C THR A 41 -3.39 3.74 -12.64
N GLN A 42 -2.48 3.44 -11.72
CA GLN A 42 -1.05 3.71 -11.87
C GLN A 42 -0.19 2.60 -11.25
N VAL A 43 0.01 1.52 -12.01
CA VAL A 43 0.80 0.33 -11.62
C VAL A 43 2.28 0.61 -11.43
N ARG A 44 2.88 1.36 -12.35
CA ARG A 44 4.30 1.72 -12.26
C ARG A 44 4.43 3.08 -11.56
N PRO A 45 5.28 3.22 -10.55
CA PRO A 45 5.45 4.49 -9.87
C PRO A 45 5.95 5.56 -10.84
N ARG A 46 5.28 6.71 -10.85
CA ARG A 46 5.66 7.90 -11.62
C ARG A 46 6.63 8.76 -10.81
N PHE A 47 7.85 8.26 -10.61
CA PHE A 47 8.86 8.96 -9.82
C PHE A 47 9.26 10.31 -10.42
N GLU A 48 9.06 10.51 -11.72
CA GLU A 48 9.26 11.78 -12.40
C GLU A 48 8.35 12.92 -11.89
N LEU A 49 7.32 12.62 -11.10
CA LEU A 49 6.47 13.62 -10.44
C LEU A 49 6.97 14.05 -9.06
N LEU A 50 7.96 13.36 -8.51
CA LEU A 50 8.47 13.61 -7.18
C LEU A 50 9.64 14.57 -7.26
N LEU A 51 9.65 15.55 -6.36
CA LEU A 51 10.77 16.45 -6.19
C LEU A 51 11.61 16.04 -4.96
N PRO A 52 12.93 16.28 -4.97
CA PRO A 52 13.77 15.99 -3.82
C PRO A 52 13.26 16.68 -2.55
N GLY A 53 12.99 15.89 -1.50
CA GLY A 53 12.50 16.39 -0.21
C GLY A 53 11.01 16.75 -0.18
N GLU A 54 10.25 16.55 -1.26
CA GLU A 54 8.82 16.76 -1.26
C GLU A 54 8.11 15.72 -0.38
N PRO A 55 7.23 16.13 0.56
CA PRO A 55 6.39 15.18 1.27
C PRO A 55 5.35 14.57 0.34
N ILE A 56 5.02 13.30 0.55
CA ILE A 56 3.97 12.59 -0.17
C ILE A 56 2.88 12.15 0.79
N ALA A 57 1.64 12.02 0.30
CA ALA A 57 0.58 11.36 1.03
C ALA A 57 0.48 9.91 0.58
N VAL A 58 0.48 9.00 1.55
CA VAL A 58 0.39 7.55 1.34
C VAL A 58 -0.81 7.04 2.11
N ASP A 59 -1.62 6.24 1.44
CA ASP A 59 -2.70 5.48 2.06
C ASP A 59 -2.57 4.00 1.66
N ILE A 60 -2.73 3.11 2.64
CA ILE A 60 -2.53 1.67 2.47
C ILE A 60 -3.70 0.96 3.12
N GLU A 61 -4.33 0.09 2.34
CA GLU A 61 -5.42 -0.75 2.80
C GLU A 61 -4.97 -2.21 2.79
N PHE A 62 -5.46 -2.99 3.75
CA PHE A 62 -5.01 -4.36 3.99
C PHE A 62 -6.10 -5.41 3.75
N GLU A 63 -5.66 -6.62 3.43
CA GLU A 63 -6.45 -7.84 3.51
C GLU A 63 -5.94 -8.68 4.71
N ASP A 64 -6.87 -9.25 5.47
CA ASP A 64 -6.52 -10.22 6.51
C ASP A 64 -6.37 -11.60 5.87
N PHE A 65 -5.31 -12.33 6.22
CA PHE A 65 -5.15 -13.72 5.81
C PHE A 65 -4.70 -14.62 6.96
N SER A 66 -5.00 -15.91 6.85
CA SER A 66 -4.59 -16.94 7.81
C SER A 66 -4.18 -18.20 7.05
N ARG A 67 -3.10 -18.85 7.51
CA ARG A 67 -2.64 -20.11 6.93
C ARG A 67 -3.29 -21.30 7.63
N LYS A 68 -3.64 -22.31 6.85
CA LYS A 68 -4.23 -23.55 7.36
C LYS A 68 -3.27 -24.22 8.36
N GLY A 69 -3.79 -24.51 9.56
CA GLY A 69 -3.02 -25.12 10.64
C GLY A 69 -2.25 -24.11 11.50
N GLU A 70 -2.20 -22.83 11.11
CA GLU A 70 -1.61 -21.78 11.92
C GLU A 70 -2.63 -21.28 12.95
N VAL A 71 -2.50 -21.78 14.17
CA VAL A 71 -3.41 -21.49 15.28
C VAL A 71 -2.65 -21.10 16.53
N TYR A 72 -3.29 -20.34 17.41
CA TYR A 72 -2.71 -20.03 18.72
C TYR A 72 -2.50 -21.32 19.51
N GLY A 73 -1.29 -21.46 20.05
CA GLY A 73 -0.90 -22.55 20.93
C GLY A 73 -1.56 -22.48 22.30
N GLU A 74 -1.05 -23.28 23.23
CA GLU A 74 -1.51 -23.24 24.62
C GLU A 74 -0.87 -22.05 25.34
N ASP A 75 -1.62 -20.97 25.47
CA ASP A 75 -1.27 -19.82 26.30
C ASP A 75 -1.95 -19.96 27.67
N ARG A 76 -1.17 -19.85 28.74
CA ARG A 76 -1.66 -19.93 30.13
C ARG A 76 -2.47 -18.71 30.54
N GLU A 77 -2.31 -17.58 29.85
CA GLU A 77 -2.99 -16.33 30.17
C GLU A 77 -4.20 -16.07 29.26
N ASN A 78 -4.30 -16.76 28.12
CA ASN A 78 -5.33 -16.49 27.12
C ASN A 78 -5.93 -17.76 26.51
N HIS A 79 -6.52 -18.59 27.37
CA HIS A 79 -7.12 -19.87 27.01
C HIS A 79 -8.17 -19.77 25.89
N ASP A 80 -8.86 -18.63 25.78
CA ASP A 80 -9.94 -18.43 24.81
C ASP A 80 -9.44 -18.39 23.36
N GLN A 81 -8.15 -18.12 23.12
CA GLN A 81 -7.58 -18.06 21.78
C GLN A 81 -7.09 -19.42 21.28
N ARG A 82 -6.92 -20.41 22.15
CA ARG A 82 -6.36 -21.72 21.79
C ARG A 82 -7.11 -22.35 20.62
N GLY A 83 -6.37 -22.77 19.60
CA GLY A 83 -6.94 -23.41 18.42
C GLY A 83 -7.65 -22.46 17.45
N ARG A 84 -7.74 -21.15 17.76
CA ARG A 84 -8.23 -20.16 16.80
C ARG A 84 -7.16 -19.86 15.74
N PRO A 85 -7.55 -19.58 14.50
CA PRO A 85 -6.61 -19.19 13.46
C PRO A 85 -5.86 -17.90 13.82
N ILE A 86 -4.57 -17.88 13.56
CA ILE A 86 -3.78 -16.63 13.60
C ILE A 86 -4.03 -15.88 12.31
N TRP A 87 -4.38 -14.60 12.43
CA TRP A 87 -4.60 -13.71 11.30
C TRP A 87 -3.44 -12.75 11.16
N HIS A 88 -3.03 -12.51 9.92
CA HIS A 88 -1.98 -11.61 9.50
C HIS A 88 -2.56 -10.58 8.53
N HIS A 89 -1.85 -9.48 8.33
CA HIS A 89 -2.20 -8.48 7.33
C HIS A 89 -1.26 -8.59 6.13
N ARG A 90 -1.81 -8.36 4.94
CA ARG A 90 -1.06 -8.19 3.69
C ARG A 90 -1.65 -7.02 2.90
N ILE A 91 -0.86 -6.39 2.05
CA ILE A 91 -1.30 -5.19 1.31
C ILE A 91 -2.44 -5.59 0.38
N ALA A 92 -3.53 -4.84 0.38
CA ALA A 92 -4.61 -5.01 -0.59
C ALA A 92 -4.60 -3.87 -1.62
N TRP A 93 -4.27 -2.65 -1.18
CA TRP A 93 -4.16 -1.48 -2.02
C TRP A 93 -3.14 -0.50 -1.46
N ILE A 94 -2.47 0.23 -2.36
CA ILE A 94 -1.64 1.37 -2.01
C ILE A 94 -1.95 2.53 -2.95
N GLY A 95 -2.18 3.70 -2.37
CA GLY A 95 -2.32 4.98 -3.05
C GLY A 95 -1.26 5.95 -2.58
N VAL A 96 -0.57 6.57 -3.53
CA VAL A 96 0.45 7.60 -3.30
C VAL A 96 0.17 8.79 -4.18
N VAL A 97 0.11 9.98 -3.58
CA VAL A 97 -0.01 11.24 -4.29
C VAL A 97 1.06 12.24 -3.84
N ASN A 98 1.54 13.06 -4.77
CA ASN A 98 2.41 14.19 -4.45
C ASN A 98 1.58 15.37 -3.89
N MET A 99 2.24 16.50 -3.55
CA MET A 99 1.56 17.66 -2.96
C MET A 99 0.60 18.37 -3.93
N LYS A 100 0.68 18.06 -5.23
CA LYS A 100 -0.23 18.53 -6.28
C LYS A 100 -1.42 17.58 -6.49
N CYS A 101 -1.54 16.53 -5.68
CA CYS A 101 -2.51 15.44 -5.84
C CYS A 101 -2.40 14.68 -7.17
N GLU A 102 -1.21 14.68 -7.77
CA GLU A 102 -0.94 13.80 -8.89
C GLU A 102 -0.66 12.39 -8.34
N THR A 103 -1.32 11.39 -8.93
CA THR A 103 -1.10 9.99 -8.58
C THR A 103 0.31 9.57 -8.99
N VAL A 104 1.10 9.23 -7.99
CA VAL A 104 2.46 8.67 -8.14
C VAL A 104 2.34 7.15 -8.26
N LEU A 105 1.52 6.53 -7.40
CA LEU A 105 1.24 5.09 -7.38
C LEU A 105 -0.21 4.88 -6.96
N ASP A 106 -0.92 3.97 -7.62
CA ASP A 106 -2.30 3.58 -7.27
C ASP A 106 -2.49 2.16 -7.78
N VAL A 107 -2.41 1.18 -6.88
CA VAL A 107 -2.28 -0.25 -7.22
C VAL A 107 -3.05 -1.13 -6.25
N PHE A 108 -3.82 -2.08 -6.79
CA PHE A 108 -4.33 -3.22 -6.03
C PHE A 108 -3.34 -4.38 -6.10
N ALA A 109 -3.11 -5.04 -4.97
CA ALA A 109 -2.30 -6.26 -4.91
C ALA A 109 -3.19 -7.50 -5.09
N PHE A 110 -2.80 -8.38 -6.00
CA PHE A 110 -3.41 -9.66 -6.26
C PHE A 110 -2.56 -10.77 -5.67
N TYR A 111 -3.19 -11.62 -4.85
CA TYR A 111 -2.58 -12.87 -4.40
C TYR A 111 -3.29 -14.04 -5.09
N PRO A 112 -2.55 -14.94 -5.76
CA PRO A 112 -3.12 -16.15 -6.33
C PRO A 112 -3.91 -16.96 -5.31
N VAL A 113 -4.95 -17.66 -5.78
CA VAL A 113 -5.76 -18.52 -4.93
C VAL A 113 -4.90 -19.67 -4.41
N ASP A 114 -4.74 -19.74 -3.09
CA ASP A 114 -4.07 -20.83 -2.39
C ASP A 114 -5.06 -21.53 -1.46
N SER A 115 -5.25 -22.85 -1.64
CA SER A 115 -6.09 -23.68 -0.79
C SER A 115 -5.67 -23.73 0.69
N ASN A 116 -4.42 -23.36 0.98
CA ASN A 116 -3.89 -23.27 2.34
C ASN A 116 -4.10 -21.89 2.96
N ILE A 117 -4.63 -20.91 2.23
CA ILE A 117 -4.85 -19.55 2.72
C ILE A 117 -6.35 -19.26 2.80
N LYS A 118 -6.79 -18.73 3.93
CA LYS A 118 -8.08 -18.08 4.07
C LYS A 118 -7.85 -16.58 4.11
N ALA A 119 -8.55 -15.82 3.27
CA ALA A 119 -8.41 -14.38 3.21
C ALA A 119 -9.77 -13.67 3.28
N LYS A 120 -9.80 -12.49 3.91
CA LYS A 120 -10.99 -11.65 4.07
C LYS A 120 -10.59 -10.18 4.07
N ILE A 121 -11.46 -9.33 3.54
CA ILE A 121 -11.34 -7.89 3.76
C ILE A 121 -11.74 -7.61 5.22
N PRO A 122 -10.93 -6.88 5.99
CA PRO A 122 -11.29 -6.44 7.33
C PRO A 122 -12.64 -5.72 7.28
N HIS A 123 -13.53 -6.03 8.23
CA HIS A 123 -14.81 -5.36 8.34
C HIS A 123 -14.99 -4.89 9.79
N ALA A 124 -15.38 -3.63 9.94
CA ALA A 124 -15.76 -3.05 11.21
C ALA A 124 -17.19 -2.54 11.10
N PRO A 125 -18.08 -2.83 12.07
CA PRO A 125 -19.46 -2.37 12.02
C PRO A 125 -19.56 -0.86 11.82
N GLY A 126 -20.34 -0.44 10.82
CA GLY A 126 -20.51 0.97 10.47
C GLY A 126 -19.34 1.63 9.73
N LYS A 127 -18.35 0.86 9.28
CA LYS A 127 -17.26 1.35 8.42
C LYS A 127 -17.31 0.68 7.05
N ASP A 128 -17.25 1.50 6.02
CA ASP A 128 -16.98 1.06 4.66
C ASP A 128 -15.47 1.12 4.42
N PHE A 129 -14.89 0.02 3.95
CA PHE A 129 -13.52 -0.02 3.48
C PHE A 129 -13.50 0.28 1.97
N GLY A 130 -12.51 1.06 1.52
CA GLY A 130 -12.40 1.44 0.11
C GLY A 130 -12.13 0.24 -0.81
N VAL A 131 -11.53 -0.83 -0.28
CA VAL A 131 -11.19 -2.04 -1.01
C VAL A 131 -12.31 -3.07 -0.93
N LYS A 132 -12.80 -3.50 -2.09
CA LYS A 132 -13.74 -4.62 -2.23
C LYS A 132 -13.04 -5.82 -2.85
N LYS A 133 -13.43 -7.03 -2.43
CA LYS A 133 -12.79 -8.28 -2.87
C LYS A 133 -12.63 -8.43 -4.39
N HIS A 134 -13.60 -7.97 -5.18
CA HIS A 134 -13.52 -8.07 -6.64
C HIS A 134 -12.41 -7.17 -7.23
N LEU A 135 -12.09 -6.03 -6.62
CA LEU A 135 -11.04 -5.12 -7.09
C LEU A 135 -9.64 -5.75 -7.02
N LEU A 136 -9.45 -6.76 -6.16
CA LEU A 136 -8.19 -7.46 -5.98
C LEU A 136 -7.94 -8.55 -7.03
N TRP A 137 -8.86 -8.75 -7.98
CA TRP A 137 -8.68 -9.77 -9.03
C TRP A 137 -7.80 -9.26 -10.16
N SER A 138 -6.98 -10.15 -10.72
CA SER A 138 -6.13 -9.85 -11.88
C SER A 138 -6.91 -9.25 -13.05
N ASP A 139 -8.15 -9.72 -13.26
CA ASP A 139 -9.04 -9.27 -14.34
C ASP A 139 -9.48 -7.80 -14.18
N ASN A 140 -9.34 -7.26 -12.96
CA ASN A 140 -9.63 -5.87 -12.62
C ASN A 140 -8.36 -5.00 -12.53
N GLY A 141 -7.23 -5.48 -13.06
CA GLY A 141 -5.98 -4.72 -13.13
C GLY A 141 -5.13 -4.78 -11.84
N ALA A 142 -5.50 -5.63 -10.88
CA ALA A 142 -4.64 -5.90 -9.73
C ALA A 142 -3.34 -6.59 -10.16
N VAL A 143 -2.25 -6.19 -9.54
CA VAL A 143 -0.88 -6.60 -9.87
C VAL A 143 -0.49 -7.73 -8.94
N ASP A 144 0.23 -8.73 -9.44
CA ASP A 144 0.76 -9.81 -8.61
C ASP A 144 1.53 -9.22 -7.41
N ALA A 145 1.13 -9.64 -6.20
CA ALA A 145 1.70 -9.14 -4.96
C ALA A 145 3.22 -9.38 -4.88
N GLN A 146 3.78 -10.38 -5.55
CA GLN A 146 5.24 -10.58 -5.63
C GLN A 146 6.00 -9.43 -6.31
N ILE A 147 5.29 -8.58 -7.06
CA ILE A 147 5.84 -7.39 -7.72
C ILE A 147 5.62 -6.14 -6.85
N VAL A 148 4.60 -6.17 -5.97
CA VAL A 148 4.18 -5.04 -5.14
C VAL A 148 4.88 -5.06 -3.77
N GLU A 149 5.15 -6.25 -3.21
CA GLU A 149 5.83 -6.50 -1.93
C GLU A 149 7.36 -6.65 -2.05
#